data_AF-A0AAP2UW63-F1
#
_entry.id   AF-A0AAP2UW63-F1
#
_cell.length_a   1.000
_cell.length_b   1.000
_cell.length_c   1.000
_cell.angle_alpha   90.00
_cell.angle_beta   90.00
_cell.angle_gamma   90.00
#
_symmetry.space_group_name_H-M   'P 1'
#
loop_
_entity.id
_entity.type
_entity.pdbx_description
1 polymer ?
#
loop_
_entity_poly.entity_id
_entity_poly.type
_entity_poly.pdbx_seq_one_letter_code
_entity_poly.pdbx_strand_id
1 'polypeptide(L)'
;MTVIIGILLASVIIGVVMWLLITRALREKYAVLWLAIGVLVLILGLFPGLLATVARWLGVALPSNLIFGLAILLLLGVALHLSWELSRAEDEIRRVAEESALLRADLEAVQQRLAVLEADASSDDAPGQPTT
;
A
#
# COMPACT_ATOMS: atom_id res chain seq x y z
N MET A 1 17.54 -30.74 -26.10
CA MET A 1 18.00 -29.34 -26.00
C MET A 1 16.94 -28.44 -25.36
N THR A 2 15.68 -28.48 -25.82
CA THR A 2 14.53 -27.77 -25.21
C THR A 2 14.26 -28.16 -23.74
N VAL A 3 14.42 -29.45 -23.40
CA VAL A 3 14.17 -29.95 -22.04
C VAL A 3 15.14 -29.36 -21.00
N ILE A 4 16.42 -29.20 -21.36
CA ILE A 4 17.45 -28.61 -20.49
C ILE A 4 17.16 -27.11 -20.27
N ILE A 5 16.74 -26.42 -21.33
CA ILE A 5 16.33 -25.00 -21.24
C ILE A 5 15.10 -24.86 -20.34
N GLY A 6 14.13 -25.78 -20.44
CA GLY A 6 12.95 -25.80 -19.58
C GLY A 6 13.30 -26.02 -18.10
N ILE A 7 14.21 -26.96 -17.81
CA ILE A 7 14.68 -27.24 -16.44
C ILE A 7 15.46 -26.05 -15.88
N LEU A 8 16.32 -25.42 -16.68
CA LEU A 8 17.14 -24.29 -16.25
C LEU A 8 16.27 -23.05 -15.99
N LEU A 9 15.28 -22.80 -16.85
CA LEU A 9 14.30 -21.73 -16.66
C LEU A 9 13.43 -21.98 -15.42
N ALA A 10 12.98 -23.22 -15.19
CA ALA A 10 12.22 -23.60 -14.00
C ALA A 10 13.03 -23.39 -12.71
N SER A 11 14.31 -23.78 -12.70
CA SER A 11 15.21 -23.55 -11.55
C SER A 11 15.43 -22.06 -11.27
N VAL A 12 15.60 -21.24 -12.30
CA VAL A 12 15.76 -19.78 -12.15
C VAL A 12 14.47 -19.15 -11.59
N ILE A 13 13.30 -19.54 -12.10
CA ILE A 13 12.01 -19.07 -11.58
C ILE A 13 11.82 -19.49 -10.11
N ILE A 14 12.10 -20.75 -9.77
CA ILE A 14 12.01 -21.24 -8.39
C ILE A 14 12.98 -20.48 -7.48
N GLY A 15 14.20 -20.20 -7.94
CA GLY A 15 15.18 -19.42 -7.20
C GLY A 15 14.71 -17.98 -6.96
N VAL A 16 14.14 -17.33 -7.97
CA VAL A 16 13.58 -15.97 -7.86
C VAL A 16 12.39 -15.94 -6.91
N VAL A 17 11.47 -16.92 -6.99
CA VAL A 17 10.31 -17.04 -6.09
C VAL A 17 10.75 -17.30 -4.65
N MET A 18 11.72 -18.21 -4.41
CA MET A 18 12.27 -18.45 -3.08
C MET A 18 12.98 -17.21 -2.52
N TRP A 19 13.74 -16.51 -3.35
CA TRP A 19 14.43 -15.29 -2.94
C TRP A 19 13.42 -14.21 -2.54
N LEU A 20 12.36 -13.99 -3.34
CA LEU A 20 11.27 -13.06 -2.99
C LEU A 20 10.54 -13.47 -1.69
N LEU A 21 10.36 -14.77 -1.44
CA LEU A 21 9.77 -15.29 -0.19
C LEU A 21 10.64 -15.01 1.05
N ILE A 22 11.96 -15.12 0.89
CA ILE A 22 12.91 -15.02 1.99
C ILE A 22 13.18 -13.57 2.39
N THR A 23 13.03 -12.61 1.47
CA THR A 23 13.40 -11.20 1.73
C THR A 23 12.47 -10.49 2.75
N ARG A 24 11.40 -11.11 3.27
CA ARG A 24 10.63 -10.70 4.49
C ARG A 24 10.42 -9.18 4.70
N ALA A 25 10.25 -8.39 3.64
CA ALA A 25 10.37 -6.92 3.74
C ALA A 25 9.03 -6.16 3.77
N LEU A 26 7.86 -6.80 3.63
CA LEU A 26 6.58 -6.08 3.58
C LEU A 26 5.52 -6.66 4.53
N ARG A 27 4.73 -5.74 5.11
CA ARG A 27 3.64 -5.93 6.10
C ARG A 27 2.83 -7.21 5.79
N GLU A 28 2.46 -7.98 6.83
CA GLU A 28 1.78 -9.30 6.75
C GLU A 28 0.80 -9.50 5.58
N LYS A 29 0.02 -8.46 5.25
CA LYS A 29 -0.97 -8.42 4.17
C LYS A 29 -0.38 -8.61 2.76
N TYR A 30 0.79 -8.02 2.47
CA TYR A 30 1.45 -8.11 1.17
C TYR A 30 2.09 -9.47 0.92
N ALA A 31 2.60 -10.08 1.98
CA ALA A 31 3.22 -11.39 1.90
C ALA A 31 2.23 -12.45 1.40
N VAL A 32 0.95 -12.37 1.81
CA VAL A 32 -0.10 -13.30 1.37
C VAL A 32 -0.38 -13.20 -0.12
N LEU A 33 -0.48 -11.98 -0.67
CA LEU A 33 -0.74 -11.77 -2.09
C LEU A 33 0.44 -12.25 -2.96
N TRP A 34 1.66 -11.90 -2.55
CA TRP A 34 2.88 -12.38 -3.22
C TRP A 34 3.08 -13.89 -3.08
N LEU A 35 2.71 -14.50 -1.94
CA LEU A 35 2.73 -15.95 -1.74
C LEU A 35 1.73 -16.63 -2.68
N ALA A 36 0.51 -16.11 -2.80
CA ALA A 36 -0.50 -16.63 -3.71
C ALA A 36 -0.04 -16.56 -5.18
N ILE A 37 0.57 -15.44 -5.58
CA ILE A 37 1.18 -15.27 -6.89
C ILE A 37 2.32 -16.29 -7.09
N GLY A 38 3.21 -16.44 -6.11
CA GLY A 38 4.31 -17.41 -6.16
C GLY A 38 3.83 -18.85 -6.30
N VAL A 39 2.81 -19.24 -5.54
CA VAL A 39 2.16 -20.56 -5.62
C VAL A 39 1.51 -20.77 -7.00
N LEU A 40 0.79 -19.77 -7.51
CA LEU A 40 0.17 -19.83 -8.83
C LEU A 40 1.22 -20.03 -9.93
N VAL A 41 2.29 -19.24 -9.92
CA VAL A 41 3.41 -19.36 -10.88
C VAL A 41 4.10 -20.73 -10.75
N LEU A 42 4.29 -21.23 -9.52
CA LEU A 42 4.88 -22.55 -9.27
C LEU A 42 4.02 -23.68 -9.86
N ILE A 43 2.71 -23.65 -9.65
CA ILE A 43 1.77 -24.65 -10.19
C ILE A 43 1.80 -24.63 -11.72
N LEU A 44 1.78 -23.43 -12.32
CA LEU A 44 1.85 -23.26 -13.77
C LEU A 44 3.19 -23.75 -14.35
N GLY A 45 4.30 -23.54 -13.62
CA GLY A 45 5.64 -23.97 -14.02
C GLY A 45 5.86 -25.49 -13.91
N LEU A 46 5.29 -26.14 -12.90
CA LEU A 46 5.41 -27.60 -12.71
C LEU A 46 4.60 -28.40 -13.74
N PHE A 47 3.48 -27.85 -14.24
CA PHE A 47 2.54 -28.57 -15.10
C PHE A 47 2.21 -27.77 -16.38
N PRO A 48 3.10 -27.71 -17.38
CA PRO A 48 2.81 -27.05 -18.66
C PRO A 48 1.63 -27.71 -19.42
N GLY A 49 1.35 -28.99 -19.16
CA GLY A 49 0.18 -29.70 -19.72
C GLY A 49 -1.17 -29.20 -19.17
N LEU A 50 -1.20 -28.60 -17.98
CA LEU A 50 -2.39 -27.94 -17.43
C LEU A 50 -2.73 -26.72 -18.27
N LEU A 51 -1.73 -25.91 -18.63
CA LEU A 51 -1.89 -24.76 -19.52
C LEU A 51 -2.50 -25.14 -20.87
N ALA A 52 -2.01 -26.23 -21.48
CA ALA A 52 -2.55 -26.71 -22.75
C ALA A 52 -3.99 -27.24 -22.61
N THR A 53 -4.35 -27.77 -21.46
CA THR A 53 -5.72 -28.27 -21.19
C THR A 53 -6.68 -27.11 -20.96
N VAL A 54 -6.28 -26.13 -20.16
CA VAL A 54 -7.04 -24.91 -19.87
C VAL A 54 -7.17 -24.04 -21.13
N ALA A 55 -6.11 -23.91 -21.94
CA ALA A 55 -6.17 -23.19 -23.21
C ALA A 55 -7.19 -23.81 -24.17
N ARG A 56 -7.24 -25.14 -24.28
CA ARG A 56 -8.27 -25.84 -25.07
C ARG A 56 -9.69 -25.63 -24.53
N TRP A 57 -9.86 -25.62 -23.21
CA TRP A 57 -11.15 -25.36 -22.56
C TRP A 57 -11.64 -23.92 -22.77
N LEU A 58 -10.76 -22.93 -22.65
CA LEU A 58 -11.10 -21.53 -22.89
C LEU A 58 -11.15 -21.15 -24.38
N GLY A 59 -10.83 -22.08 -25.30
CA GLY A 59 -10.80 -21.81 -26.75
C GLY A 59 -9.61 -20.96 -27.20
N VAL A 60 -8.55 -20.88 -26.40
CA VAL A 60 -7.33 -20.12 -26.71
C VAL A 60 -6.38 -20.98 -27.54
N ALA A 61 -6.07 -20.53 -28.76
CA ALA A 61 -5.29 -21.30 -29.72
C ALA A 61 -3.83 -21.57 -29.28
N LEU A 62 -3.19 -20.60 -28.61
CA LEU A 62 -1.81 -20.74 -28.12
C LEU A 62 -1.76 -20.66 -26.59
N PRO A 63 -1.14 -21.64 -25.89
CA PRO A 63 -0.95 -21.61 -24.44
C PRO A 63 -0.22 -20.35 -23.93
N SER A 64 0.64 -19.75 -24.77
CA SER A 64 1.34 -18.50 -24.47
C SER A 64 0.39 -17.32 -24.23
N ASN A 65 -0.72 -17.24 -24.98
CA ASN A 65 -1.71 -16.17 -24.82
C ASN A 65 -2.41 -16.26 -23.46
N LEU A 66 -2.56 -17.48 -22.93
CA LEU A 66 -3.16 -17.71 -21.62
C LEU A 66 -2.26 -17.17 -20.49
N ILE A 67 -0.95 -17.39 -20.58
CA ILE A 67 0.03 -16.81 -19.64
C ILE A 67 -0.02 -15.30 -19.71
N PHE A 68 -0.06 -14.73 -20.92
CA PHE A 68 -0.15 -13.28 -21.10
C PHE A 68 -1.42 -12.70 -20.49
N GLY A 69 -2.58 -13.33 -20.74
CA GLY A 69 -3.84 -12.91 -20.15
C GLY A 69 -3.83 -13.01 -18.62
N LEU A 70 -3.28 -14.09 -18.07
CA LEU A 70 -3.14 -14.27 -16.63
C LEU A 70 -2.19 -13.23 -16.02
N ALA A 71 -1.08 -12.93 -16.70
CA ALA A 71 -0.14 -11.90 -16.27
C ALA A 71 -0.81 -10.52 -16.25
N ILE A 72 -1.60 -10.17 -17.27
CA ILE A 72 -2.37 -8.92 -17.31
C ILE A 72 -3.38 -8.86 -16.17
N LEU A 73 -4.14 -9.94 -15.95
CA LEU A 73 -5.10 -10.05 -14.84
C LEU A 73 -4.43 -9.88 -13.47
N LEU A 74 -3.28 -10.51 -13.29
CA LEU A 74 -2.48 -10.41 -12.07
C LEU A 74 -1.95 -8.99 -11.89
N LEU A 75 -1.43 -8.37 -12.95
CA LEU A 75 -0.95 -6.99 -12.91
C LEU A 75 -2.09 -6.01 -12.60
N LEU A 76 -3.27 -6.23 -13.15
CA LEU A 76 -4.47 -5.46 -12.86
C LEU A 76 -4.88 -5.62 -11.39
N GLY A 77 -4.85 -6.84 -10.85
CA GLY A 77 -5.12 -7.11 -9.44
C GLY A 77 -4.14 -6.38 -8.52
N VAL A 78 -2.84 -6.41 -8.84
CA VAL A 78 -1.81 -5.67 -8.11
C VAL A 78 -2.05 -4.16 -8.19
N ALA A 79 -2.38 -3.64 -9.36
CA ALA A 79 -2.67 -2.22 -9.55
C ALA A 79 -3.90 -1.76 -8.76
N LEU A 80 -4.99 -2.55 -8.75
CA LEU A 80 -6.19 -2.26 -7.96
C LEU A 80 -5.90 -2.32 -6.46
N HIS A 81 -5.13 -3.30 -6.01
CA HIS A 81 -4.72 -3.40 -4.62
C HIS A 81 -3.91 -2.17 -4.19
N LEU A 82 -2.93 -1.77 -5.01
CA LEU A 82 -2.10 -0.60 -4.75
C LEU A 82 -2.94 0.69 -4.74
N SER A 83 -3.91 0.79 -5.65
CA SER A 83 -4.85 1.92 -5.71
C SER A 83 -5.72 2.01 -4.44
N TRP A 84 -6.24 0.88 -3.96
CA TRP A 84 -7.03 0.85 -2.73
C TRP A 84 -6.22 1.28 -1.50
N GLU A 85 -4.96 0.85 -1.41
CA GLU A 85 -4.09 1.25 -0.32
C GLU A 85 -3.64 2.70 -0.41
N LEU A 86 -3.38 3.18 -1.62
CA LEU A 86 -3.07 4.59 -1.86
C LEU A 86 -4.23 5.47 -1.41
N SER A 87 -5.46 5.12 -1.81
CA SER A 87 -6.67 5.83 -1.38
C SER A 87 -6.80 5.86 0.15
N ARG A 88 -6.56 4.73 0.81
CA ARG A 88 -6.60 4.67 2.29
C ARG A 88 -5.51 5.51 2.94
N ALA A 89 -4.31 5.54 2.36
CA ALA A 89 -3.21 6.35 2.87
C ALA A 89 -3.50 7.85 2.69
N GLU A 90 -4.10 8.23 1.57
CA GLU A 90 -4.55 9.61 1.31
C GLU A 90 -5.62 10.06 2.31
N ASP A 91 -6.59 9.21 2.62
CA ASP A 91 -7.62 9.49 3.63
C ASP A 91 -7.01 9.72 5.03
N GLU A 92 -6.04 8.90 5.42
CA GLU A 92 -5.35 9.04 6.71
C GLU A 92 -4.53 10.33 6.78
N ILE A 93 -3.79 10.65 5.71
CA ILE A 93 -3.03 11.92 5.61
C ILE A 93 -3.98 13.11 5.74
N ARG A 94 -5.12 13.06 5.04
CA ARG A 94 -6.13 14.12 5.10
C ARG A 94 -6.67 14.28 6.51
N ARG A 95 -7.02 13.18 7.18
CA ARG A 95 -7.50 13.19 8.56
C ARG A 95 -6.50 13.80 9.52
N VAL A 96 -5.22 13.39 9.44
CA VAL A 96 -4.15 13.94 10.29
C VAL A 96 -3.94 15.44 10.02
N ALA A 97 -4.06 15.88 8.77
CA ALA A 97 -3.98 17.30 8.43
C ALA A 97 -5.16 18.09 9.03
N GLU A 98 -6.38 17.56 8.96
CA GLU A 98 -7.58 18.16 9.56
C GLU A 98 -7.47 18.23 11.09
N GLU A 99 -7.03 17.15 11.74
CA GLU A 99 -6.79 17.13 13.20
C GLU A 99 -5.69 18.13 13.61
N SER A 100 -4.61 18.25 12.83
CA SER A 100 -3.56 19.25 13.06
C SER A 100 -4.06 20.69 12.92
N ALA A 101 -4.93 20.96 11.95
CA ALA A 101 -5.52 22.29 11.75
C ALA A 101 -6.45 22.69 12.90
N LEU A 102 -7.31 21.76 13.36
CA LEU A 102 -8.19 21.97 14.51
C LEU A 102 -7.39 22.24 15.79
N LEU A 103 -6.37 21.42 16.07
CA LEU A 103 -5.52 21.60 17.24
C LEU A 103 -4.78 22.95 17.24
N ARG A 104 -4.36 23.43 16.07
CA ARG A 104 -3.76 24.77 15.93
C ARG A 104 -4.76 25.89 16.23
N ALA A 105 -5.98 25.78 15.72
CA ALA A 105 -7.04 26.75 15.98
C ALA A 105 -7.42 26.81 17.47
N ASP A 106 -7.52 25.66 18.14
CA ASP A 106 -7.79 25.58 19.57
C ASP A 106 -6.67 26.23 20.40
N LEU A 107 -5.40 26.00 20.02
CA LEU A 107 -4.25 26.66 20.67
C LEU A 107 -4.29 28.18 20.50
N GLU A 108 -4.57 28.68 19.30
CA GLU A 108 -4.70 30.12 19.03
C GLU A 108 -5.83 30.74 19.88
N ALA A 109 -6.99 30.07 19.98
CA ALA A 109 -8.10 30.53 20.80
C ALA A 109 -7.76 30.57 22.30
N VAL A 110 -7.03 29.56 22.82
CA VAL A 110 -6.57 29.54 24.21
C VAL A 110 -5.56 30.67 24.46
N GLN A 111 -4.61 30.89 23.56
CA GLN A 111 -3.64 31.98 23.67
C GLN A 111 -4.32 33.35 23.66
N GLN A 112 -5.34 33.54 22.81
CA GLN A 112 -6.10 34.79 22.76
C GLN A 112 -6.88 35.04 24.06
N ARG A 113 -7.49 34.00 24.65
CA ARG A 113 -8.16 34.12 25.96
C ARG A 113 -7.20 34.47 27.08
N LEU A 114 -6.01 33.87 27.10
CA LEU A 114 -4.96 34.22 28.06
C LEU A 114 -4.54 35.68 27.90
N ALA A 115 -4.31 36.15 26.67
CA ALA A 115 -3.94 37.54 26.42
C ALA A 115 -5.00 38.55 26.91
N VAL A 116 -6.29 38.22 26.78
CA VAL A 116 -7.38 39.06 27.33
C VAL A 116 -7.37 39.07 28.85
N LEU A 117 -7.20 37.91 29.50
CA LEU A 117 -7.14 37.81 30.97
C LEU A 117 -5.91 38.55 31.54
N GLU A 118 -4.76 38.48 30.87
CA GLU A 118 -3.56 39.23 31.25
C GLU A 118 -3.75 40.74 31.08
N ALA A 119 -4.46 41.18 30.04
CA ALA A 119 -4.81 42.58 29.84
C ALA A 119 -5.76 43.10 30.94
N ASP A 120 -6.77 42.32 31.33
CA ASP A 120 -7.67 42.67 32.44
C ASP A 120 -6.90 42.74 33.78
N ALA A 121 -6.04 41.75 34.06
CA ALA A 121 -5.25 41.72 35.29
C ALA A 121 -4.27 42.91 35.41
N SER A 122 -3.67 43.34 34.29
CA SER A 122 -2.77 44.49 34.25
C SER A 122 -3.51 45.84 34.34
N SER A 123 -4.81 45.88 34.02
CA SER A 123 -5.65 47.07 34.22
C SER A 123 -6.12 47.28 35.66
N ASP A 124 -6.28 46.19 36.43
CA ASP A 124 -6.70 46.20 37.84
C ASP A 124 -5.53 46.55 38.79
N ASP A 125 -4.28 46.28 38.40
CA ASP A 125 -3.07 46.60 39.17
C ASP A 125 -2.55 48.02 38.93
N ALA A 126 -3.26 48.86 38.16
CA ALA A 126 -2.94 50.28 38.04
C ALA A 126 -3.20 50.97 39.39
N PRO A 127 -2.16 51.38 40.15
CA PRO A 127 -2.37 52.05 41.42
C PRO A 127 -3.11 53.34 41.11
N GLY A 128 -4.31 53.50 41.68
CA GLY A 128 -5.11 54.71 41.52
C GLY A 128 -4.23 55.93 41.67
N GLN A 129 -3.93 56.60 40.55
CA GLN A 129 -3.18 57.85 40.58
C GLN A 129 -4.01 58.81 41.41
N PRO A 130 -3.51 59.29 42.57
CA PRO A 130 -4.24 60.29 43.32
C PRO A 130 -4.32 61.54 42.46
N THR A 131 -5.54 61.89 42.10
CA THR A 131 -5.90 63.15 41.48
C THR A 131 -5.56 64.28 42.43
N THR A 132 -4.47 65.00 42.16
CA THR A 132 -4.18 66.33 42.72
C THR A 132 -3.45 67.17 41.69
#